data_AF-A0A0X3S727-F1
#
_entry.id   AF-A0A0X3S727-F1
#
_cell.length_a   1.000
_cell.length_b   1.000
_cell.length_c   1.000
_cell.angle_alpha   90.00
_cell.angle_beta   90.00
_cell.angle_gamma   90.00
#
_symmetry.space_group_name_H-M   'P 1'
#
loop_
_entity.id
_entity.type
_entity.pdbx_description
1 polymer ?
#
loop_
_entity_poly.entity_id
_entity_poly.type
_entity_poly.pdbx_seq_one_letter_code
_entity_poly.pdbx_strand_id
1 'polypeptide(L)'
;MDAEPEVLDELRRLRSRIPQLTGALVASVDGLVLAQDAPGVEPEGVAAMTAAALGVAMRLADATGQGDFRELLVRGIHGYVATYAAGRSAVLTLLAQDRVNVGRLHLEGRRASTRIGELVDEAALRAGAAQSRAARAPTRTTTRSAPTRTRTARTPASPRSAADARTTTES
;
A
#
# COMPACT_ATOMS: atom_id res chain seq x y z
N MET A 1 -3.01 6.05 3.91
CA MET A 1 -3.70 5.95 2.61
C MET A 1 -4.96 6.77 2.69
N ASP A 2 -5.15 7.78 1.85
CA ASP A 2 -6.26 8.75 1.99
C ASP A 2 -7.66 8.16 1.75
N ALA A 3 -7.79 6.88 1.35
CA ALA A 3 -9.07 6.18 1.18
C ALA A 3 -9.35 5.09 2.24
N GLU A 4 -8.40 4.81 3.13
CA GLU A 4 -8.55 3.77 4.15
C GLU A 4 -9.81 3.92 5.01
N PRO A 5 -10.19 5.12 5.51
CA PRO A 5 -11.39 5.26 6.33
C PRO A 5 -12.69 5.01 5.53
N GLU A 6 -12.80 5.52 4.30
CA GLU A 6 -14.01 5.31 3.49
C GLU A 6 -14.19 3.84 3.08
N VAL A 7 -13.09 3.16 2.77
CA VAL A 7 -13.09 1.73 2.45
C VAL A 7 -13.50 0.92 3.69
N LEU A 8 -12.91 1.22 4.85
CA LEU A 8 -13.26 0.54 6.11
C LEU A 8 -14.74 0.70 6.47
N ASP A 9 -15.31 1.89 6.26
CA ASP A 9 -16.72 2.13 6.48
C ASP A 9 -17.61 1.35 5.50
N GLU A 10 -17.18 1.17 4.25
CA GLU A 10 -17.89 0.30 3.30
C GLU A 10 -17.84 -1.17 3.71
N LEU A 11 -16.71 -1.66 4.24
CA LEU A 11 -16.59 -3.01 4.77
C LEU A 11 -17.53 -3.24 5.96
N ARG A 12 -17.61 -2.29 6.89
CA ARG A 12 -18.55 -2.35 8.03
C ARG A 12 -20.00 -2.38 7.56
N ARG A 13 -20.36 -1.52 6.59
CA ARG A 13 -21.70 -1.55 5.96
C ARG A 13 -21.98 -2.88 5.28
N LEU A 14 -21.00 -3.46 4.59
CA LEU A 14 -21.14 -4.78 3.96
C LEU A 14 -21.41 -5.89 5.00
N ARG A 15 -20.66 -5.92 6.11
CA ARG A 15 -20.91 -6.87 7.21
C ARG A 15 -22.31 -6.73 7.80
N SER A 16 -22.83 -5.51 7.94
CA SER A 16 -24.21 -5.31 8.40
C SER A 16 -25.27 -5.85 7.41
N ARG A 17 -24.95 -5.87 6.11
CA ARG A 17 -25.83 -6.36 5.05
C ARG A 17 -25.75 -7.88 4.85
N ILE A 18 -24.78 -8.58 5.43
CA ILE A 18 -24.63 -10.04 5.31
C ILE A 18 -24.37 -10.61 6.70
N PRO A 19 -25.43 -11.07 7.42
CA PRO A 19 -25.28 -11.52 8.81
C PRO A 19 -24.25 -12.64 9.02
N GLN A 20 -24.05 -13.52 8.03
CA GLN A 20 -23.10 -14.63 8.08
C GLN A 20 -21.68 -14.26 7.62
N LEU A 21 -21.40 -12.98 7.35
CA LEU A 21 -20.07 -12.51 6.95
C LEU A 21 -19.18 -12.32 8.19
N THR A 22 -18.17 -13.16 8.31
CA THR A 22 -17.25 -13.19 9.46
C THR A 22 -16.06 -12.27 9.28
N GLY A 23 -15.69 -11.97 8.04
CA GLY A 23 -14.61 -11.02 7.75
C GLY A 23 -14.67 -10.47 6.34
N ALA A 24 -14.10 -9.29 6.16
CA ALA A 24 -13.92 -8.65 4.88
C ALA A 24 -12.56 -7.93 4.82
N LEU A 25 -11.89 -8.01 3.67
CA LEU A 25 -10.55 -7.50 3.46
C LEU A 25 -10.47 -6.86 2.08
N VAL A 26 -9.83 -5.71 1.98
CA VAL A 26 -9.42 -5.13 0.69
C VAL A 26 -7.91 -5.17 0.63
N ALA A 27 -7.38 -5.75 -0.44
CA ALA A 27 -5.96 -5.81 -0.70
C ALA A 27 -5.66 -5.30 -2.11
N SER A 28 -4.42 -4.86 -2.36
CA SER A 28 -3.92 -4.65 -3.70
C SER A 28 -3.81 -5.99 -4.45
N VAL A 29 -3.73 -5.93 -5.77
CA VAL A 29 -3.45 -7.11 -6.60
C VAL A 29 -2.10 -7.78 -6.28
N ASP A 30 -1.18 -7.05 -5.64
CA ASP A 30 0.12 -7.53 -5.18
C ASP A 30 0.09 -8.13 -3.76
N GLY A 31 -1.07 -8.13 -3.09
CA GLY A 31 -1.24 -8.72 -1.76
C GLY A 31 -0.94 -7.76 -0.60
N LEU A 32 -0.95 -6.45 -0.82
CA LEU A 32 -0.82 -5.47 0.26
C LEU A 32 -2.20 -5.12 0.83
N VAL A 33 -2.36 -5.19 2.15
CA VAL A 33 -3.61 -4.83 2.82
C VAL A 33 -3.88 -3.33 2.67
N LEU A 34 -5.06 -2.97 2.16
CA LEU A 34 -5.52 -1.58 2.05
C LEU A 34 -6.48 -1.21 3.18
N ALA A 35 -7.37 -2.13 3.56
CA ALA A 35 -8.30 -2.00 4.68
C ALA A 35 -8.84 -3.38 5.09
N GLN A 36 -9.23 -3.55 6.35
CA GLN A 36 -9.76 -4.82 6.85
C GLN A 36 -10.82 -4.64 7.94
N ASP A 37 -11.81 -5.53 7.92
CA ASP A 37 -12.76 -5.80 9.00
C ASP A 37 -12.93 -7.32 9.11
N ALA A 38 -11.88 -8.00 9.56
CA ALA A 38 -11.77 -9.45 9.61
C ALA A 38 -11.24 -9.91 10.98
N PRO A 39 -12.08 -9.89 12.03
CA PRO A 39 -11.66 -10.28 13.37
C PRO A 39 -11.22 -11.76 13.43
N GLY A 40 -10.09 -12.03 14.07
CA GLY A 40 -9.55 -13.38 14.25
C GLY A 40 -8.82 -13.95 13.03
N VAL A 41 -8.54 -13.12 12.03
CA VAL A 41 -7.81 -13.48 10.81
C VAL A 41 -6.54 -12.66 10.73
N GLU A 42 -5.44 -13.25 10.24
CA GLU A 42 -4.24 -12.52 9.88
C GLU A 42 -4.43 -11.88 8.48
N PRO A 43 -4.60 -10.56 8.37
CA PRO A 43 -4.99 -9.93 7.12
C PRO A 43 -3.87 -9.98 6.07
N GLU A 44 -2.61 -9.90 6.48
CA GLU A 44 -1.45 -9.97 5.58
C GLU A 44 -1.36 -11.35 4.90
N GLY A 45 -1.48 -12.44 5.67
CA GLY A 45 -1.50 -13.80 5.13
C GLY A 45 -2.65 -14.01 4.14
N VAL A 46 -3.86 -13.54 4.47
CA VAL A 46 -5.01 -13.65 3.56
C VAL A 46 -4.85 -12.80 2.31
N ALA A 47 -4.27 -11.60 2.41
CA ALA A 47 -3.99 -10.75 1.25
C ALA A 47 -3.00 -11.41 0.29
N ALA A 48 -1.90 -11.97 0.81
CA ALA A 48 -0.90 -12.66 0.00
C ALA A 48 -1.49 -13.91 -0.70
N MET A 49 -2.25 -14.73 0.02
CA MET A 49 -2.94 -15.89 -0.56
C MET A 49 -3.97 -15.48 -1.60
N THR A 50 -4.72 -14.39 -1.36
CA THR A 50 -5.68 -13.84 -2.32
C THR A 50 -4.98 -13.41 -3.60
N ALA A 51 -3.85 -12.69 -3.51
CA ALA A 51 -3.08 -12.26 -4.68
C ALA A 51 -2.55 -13.44 -5.49
N ALA A 52 -2.03 -14.48 -4.82
CA ALA A 52 -1.60 -15.70 -5.48
C ALA A 52 -2.77 -16.42 -6.19
N ALA A 53 -3.92 -16.56 -5.51
CA ALA A 53 -5.12 -17.18 -6.08
C ALA A 53 -5.69 -16.38 -7.26
N LEU A 54 -5.68 -15.05 -7.17
CA LEU A 54 -6.10 -14.15 -8.25
C LEU A 54 -5.25 -14.36 -9.51
N GLY A 55 -3.92 -14.42 -9.36
CA GLY A 55 -3.02 -14.65 -10.49
C GLY A 55 -3.24 -16.02 -11.17
N VAL A 56 -3.64 -17.05 -10.41
CA VAL A 56 -4.05 -18.34 -10.99
C VAL A 56 -5.42 -18.23 -11.67
N ALA A 57 -6.40 -17.60 -11.03
CA ALA A 57 -7.76 -17.45 -11.54
C ALA A 57 -7.80 -16.63 -12.85
N MET A 58 -7.03 -15.55 -12.96
CA MET A 58 -6.89 -14.76 -14.18
C MET A 58 -6.33 -15.59 -15.34
N ARG A 59 -5.24 -16.35 -15.09
CA ARG A 59 -4.66 -17.23 -16.10
C ARG A 59 -5.60 -18.35 -16.52
N LEU A 60 -6.37 -18.90 -15.58
CA LEU A 60 -7.36 -19.92 -15.86
C LEU A 60 -8.50 -19.38 -16.72
N ALA A 61 -9.02 -18.18 -16.40
CA ALA A 61 -10.07 -17.53 -17.15
C ALA A 61 -9.63 -17.25 -18.60
N ASP A 62 -8.40 -16.75 -18.79
CA ASP A 62 -7.81 -16.53 -20.10
C ASP A 62 -7.62 -17.85 -20.87
N ALA A 63 -6.99 -18.84 -20.25
CA ALA A 63 -6.73 -20.15 -20.88
C ALA A 63 -8.00 -20.92 -21.26
N THR A 64 -9.13 -20.64 -20.62
CA THR A 64 -10.43 -21.26 -20.90
C THR A 64 -11.36 -20.37 -21.75
N GLY A 65 -10.88 -19.23 -22.23
CA GLY A 65 -11.64 -18.30 -23.07
C GLY A 65 -12.80 -17.60 -22.35
N GLN A 66 -12.77 -17.52 -21.02
CA GLN A 66 -13.79 -16.81 -20.22
C GLN A 66 -13.50 -15.31 -20.07
N GLY A 67 -12.34 -14.85 -20.55
CA GLY A 67 -11.94 -13.44 -20.56
C GLY A 67 -11.46 -12.94 -19.19
N ASP A 68 -11.80 -11.70 -18.87
CA ASP A 68 -11.30 -11.03 -17.67
C ASP A 68 -11.84 -11.65 -16.38
N PHE A 69 -10.98 -11.74 -15.36
CA PHE A 69 -11.38 -12.13 -14.02
C PHE A 69 -12.45 -11.20 -13.46
N ARG A 70 -13.52 -11.78 -12.91
CA ARG A 70 -14.60 -11.04 -12.23
C ARG A 70 -14.66 -11.38 -10.76
N GLU A 71 -14.73 -12.68 -10.45
CA GLU A 71 -14.87 -13.19 -9.09
C GLU A 71 -14.35 -14.63 -8.97
N LEU A 72 -13.96 -15.01 -7.76
CA LEU A 72 -13.58 -16.36 -7.35
C LEU A 72 -14.39 -16.74 -6.11
N LEU A 73 -14.93 -17.96 -6.08
CA LEU A 73 -15.59 -18.52 -4.90
C LEU A 73 -14.93 -19.85 -4.52
N VAL A 74 -14.44 -19.93 -3.29
CA VAL A 74 -13.92 -21.15 -2.68
C VAL A 74 -14.89 -21.59 -1.60
N ARG A 75 -15.37 -22.83 -1.67
CA ARG A 75 -16.18 -23.45 -0.62
C ARG A 75 -15.34 -24.43 0.17
N GLY A 76 -15.20 -24.18 1.46
CA GLY A 76 -14.65 -25.11 2.44
C GLY A 76 -15.74 -25.76 3.29
N ILE A 77 -15.35 -26.70 4.14
CA ILE A 77 -16.26 -27.36 5.08
C ILE A 77 -16.85 -26.41 6.13
N HIS A 78 -16.22 -25.27 6.37
CA HIS A 78 -16.63 -24.28 7.37
C HIS A 78 -17.26 -23.01 6.79
N GLY A 79 -17.33 -22.90 5.45
CA GLY A 79 -17.82 -21.68 4.83
C GLY A 79 -17.24 -21.37 3.47
N TYR A 80 -17.22 -20.09 3.16
CA TYR A 80 -16.88 -19.57 1.85
C TYR A 80 -15.82 -18.49 1.95
N VAL A 81 -14.91 -18.48 0.98
CA VAL A 81 -14.05 -17.35 0.66
C VAL A 81 -14.46 -16.85 -0.72
N ALA A 82 -14.88 -15.60 -0.82
CA ALA A 82 -15.29 -14.99 -2.08
C ALA A 82 -14.42 -13.77 -2.38
N THR A 83 -13.78 -13.75 -3.54
CA THR A 83 -12.92 -12.65 -3.98
C THR A 83 -13.52 -11.99 -5.20
N TYR A 84 -13.62 -10.66 -5.19
CA TYR A 84 -14.19 -9.85 -6.27
C TYR A 84 -13.17 -8.80 -6.72
N ALA A 85 -13.05 -8.58 -8.03
CA ALA A 85 -12.28 -7.45 -8.53
C ALA A 85 -12.88 -6.13 -8.03
N ALA A 86 -12.03 -5.21 -7.57
CA ALA A 86 -12.41 -3.90 -7.05
C ALA A 86 -11.55 -2.81 -7.70
N GLY A 87 -12.02 -2.27 -8.82
CA GLY A 87 -11.25 -1.29 -9.61
C GLY A 87 -10.08 -1.94 -10.35
N ARG A 88 -9.03 -1.16 -10.63
CA ARG A 88 -7.86 -1.64 -11.41
C ARG A 88 -6.76 -2.26 -10.56
N SER A 89 -6.66 -1.86 -9.30
CA SER A 89 -5.50 -2.17 -8.45
C SER A 89 -5.84 -2.86 -7.14
N ALA A 90 -7.13 -3.17 -6.89
CA ALA A 90 -7.57 -3.79 -5.65
C ALA A 90 -8.52 -4.98 -5.86
N VAL A 91 -8.63 -5.78 -4.81
CA VAL A 91 -9.54 -6.92 -4.69
C VAL A 91 -10.22 -6.90 -3.34
N LEU A 92 -11.51 -7.24 -3.32
CA LEU A 92 -12.31 -7.45 -2.12
C LEU A 92 -12.39 -8.95 -1.83
N THR A 93 -11.94 -9.38 -0.66
CA THR A 93 -12.07 -10.76 -0.17
C THR A 93 -13.03 -10.81 1.01
N LEU A 94 -14.00 -11.72 0.93
CA LEU A 94 -15.06 -11.94 1.89
C LEU A 94 -14.95 -13.33 2.50
N LEU A 95 -15.10 -13.42 3.82
CA LEU A 95 -15.13 -14.66 4.59
C LEU A 95 -16.53 -14.84 5.15
N ALA A 96 -17.18 -15.94 4.83
CA ALA A 96 -18.55 -16.21 5.24
C ALA A 96 -18.72 -17.63 5.78
N GLN A 97 -19.69 -17.82 6.67
CA GLN A 97 -20.02 -19.13 7.22
C GLN A 97 -20.71 -20.04 6.18
N ASP A 98 -20.75 -21.34 6.46
CA ASP A 98 -21.35 -22.40 5.62
C ASP A 98 -22.84 -22.16 5.28
N ARG A 99 -23.59 -21.53 6.17
CA ARG A 99 -25.02 -21.22 6.00
C ARG A 99 -25.29 -19.87 5.32
N VAL A 100 -24.27 -19.21 4.77
CA VAL A 100 -24.47 -17.94 4.06
C VAL A 100 -25.36 -18.13 2.84
N ASN A 101 -26.26 -17.18 2.59
CA ASN A 101 -26.96 -17.13 1.31
C ASN A 101 -25.97 -16.66 0.23
N VAL A 102 -25.49 -17.61 -0.60
CA VAL A 102 -24.49 -17.35 -1.65
C VAL A 102 -24.98 -16.33 -2.67
N GLY A 103 -26.26 -16.33 -3.03
CA GLY A 103 -26.84 -15.32 -3.92
C GLY A 103 -26.72 -13.90 -3.33
N ARG A 104 -27.04 -13.74 -2.05
CA ARG A 104 -26.87 -12.47 -1.32
C ARG A 104 -25.39 -12.09 -1.18
N LEU A 105 -24.51 -13.06 -0.96
CA LEU A 105 -23.05 -12.85 -0.89
C LEU A 105 -22.52 -12.23 -2.20
N HIS A 106 -22.90 -12.79 -3.36
CA HIS A 106 -22.52 -12.21 -4.66
C HIS A 106 -23.18 -10.86 -4.93
N LEU A 107 -24.47 -10.71 -4.62
CA LEU A 107 -25.18 -9.45 -4.85
C LEU A 107 -24.52 -8.28 -4.11
N GLU A 108 -24.28 -8.46 -2.80
CA GLU A 108 -23.69 -7.43 -1.96
C GLU A 108 -22.17 -7.31 -2.19
N GLY A 109 -21.48 -8.42 -2.44
CA GLY A 109 -20.05 -8.46 -2.75
C GLY A 109 -19.71 -7.66 -4.02
N ARG A 110 -20.45 -7.88 -5.11
CA ARG A 110 -20.27 -7.12 -6.37
C ARG A 110 -20.59 -5.63 -6.22
N ARG A 111 -21.65 -5.31 -5.47
CA ARG A 111 -22.01 -3.92 -5.18
C ARG A 111 -20.90 -3.22 -4.38
N ALA A 112 -20.43 -3.86 -3.31
CA ALA A 112 -19.37 -3.31 -2.47
C ALA A 112 -18.03 -3.23 -3.22
N SER A 113 -17.68 -4.22 -4.04
CA SER A 113 -16.42 -4.21 -4.79
C SER A 113 -16.38 -3.08 -5.83
N THR A 114 -17.52 -2.79 -6.48
CA THR A 114 -17.64 -1.64 -7.38
C THR A 114 -17.37 -0.34 -6.62
N ARG A 115 -18.04 -0.15 -5.47
CA ARG A 115 -17.88 1.06 -4.65
C ARG A 115 -16.46 1.22 -4.10
N ILE A 116 -15.86 0.13 -3.63
CA ILE A 116 -14.49 0.12 -3.12
C ILE A 116 -13.51 0.43 -4.25
N GLY A 117 -13.73 -0.11 -5.44
CA GLY A 117 -12.93 0.18 -6.63
C GLY A 117 -12.90 1.67 -6.96
N GLU A 118 -14.06 2.34 -6.92
CA GLU A 118 -14.15 3.80 -7.10
C GLU A 118 -13.30 4.55 -6.06
N LEU A 119 -13.44 4.22 -4.77
CA LEU A 119 -12.72 4.87 -3.68
C LEU A 119 -11.20 4.71 -3.80
N VAL A 120 -10.74 3.51 -4.15
CA VAL A 120 -9.31 3.19 -4.34
C VAL A 120 -8.76 3.90 -5.57
N ASP A 121 -9.46 3.86 -6.70
CA ASP A 121 -9.04 4.50 -7.93
C ASP A 121 -8.94 6.03 -7.76
N GLU A 122 -9.91 6.66 -7.09
CA GLU A 122 -9.87 8.09 -6.79
C GLU A 122 -8.68 8.48 -5.88
N ALA A 123 -8.39 7.67 -4.86
CA ALA A 123 -7.24 7.91 -4.00
C ALA A 123 -5.91 7.76 -4.74
N ALA A 124 -5.81 6.77 -5.63
CA ALA A 124 -4.62 6.60 -6.48
C ALA A 124 -4.41 7.82 -7.40
N LEU A 125 -5.49 8.37 -7.99
CA LEU A 125 -5.43 9.58 -8.80
C LEU A 125 -4.99 10.81 -8.00
N ARG A 126 -5.52 10.99 -6.79
CA ARG A 126 -5.13 12.08 -5.88
C ARG A 126 -3.65 11.99 -5.48
N ALA A 127 -3.18 10.78 -5.16
CA ALA A 127 -1.78 10.54 -4.85
C ALA A 127 -0.85 10.87 -6.02
N GLY A 128 -1.21 10.45 -7.24
CA GLY A 128 -0.45 10.77 -8.45
C GLY A 128 -0.38 12.27 -8.76
N ALA A 129 -1.48 13.01 -8.57
CA ALA A 129 -1.52 14.45 -8.78
C ALA A 129 -0.64 15.22 -7.77
N ALA A 130 -0.65 14.81 -6.49
CA ALA A 130 0.20 15.40 -5.45
C ALA A 130 1.70 15.19 -5.76
N GLN A 131 2.07 13.98 -6.21
CA GLN A 131 3.44 13.64 -6.60
C GLN A 131 3.89 14.47 -7.81
N SER A 132 3.05 14.62 -8.83
CA SER A 132 3.34 15.44 -10.00
C SER A 132 3.52 16.93 -9.65
N ARG A 133 2.71 17.46 -8.73
CA ARG A 133 2.82 18.84 -8.25
C ARG A 133 4.10 19.06 -7.44
N ALA A 134 4.50 18.10 -6.60
CA ALA A 134 5.77 18.15 -5.87
C ALA A 134 6.98 18.13 -6.81
N ALA A 135 6.94 17.29 -7.86
CA ALA A 135 7.99 17.25 -8.87
C ALA A 135 8.08 18.53 -9.73
N ARG A 136 6.96 19.25 -9.92
CA ARG A 136 6.90 20.52 -10.65
C ARG A 136 7.23 21.77 -9.81
N ALA A 137 7.38 21.65 -8.49
CA ALA A 137 7.77 22.79 -7.67
C ALA A 137 9.18 23.25 -8.09
N PRO A 138 9.37 24.50 -8.53
CA PRO A 138 10.69 24.96 -8.95
C PRO A 138 11.62 24.92 -7.74
N THR A 139 12.75 24.22 -7.89
CA THR A 139 13.91 24.36 -7.02
C THR A 139 14.22 25.84 -6.95
N ARG A 140 13.85 26.48 -5.84
CA ARG A 140 14.18 27.88 -5.57
C ARG A 140 15.69 27.91 -5.35
N THR A 141 16.44 27.99 -6.44
CA THR A 141 17.89 28.19 -6.45
C THR A 141 18.12 29.42 -5.59
N THR A 142 18.59 29.21 -4.36
CA THR A 142 19.17 30.27 -3.55
C THR A 142 20.47 30.66 -4.23
N THR A 143 20.38 31.52 -5.24
CA THR A 143 21.50 32.32 -5.72
C THR A 143 21.87 33.29 -4.60
N ARG A 144 22.58 32.78 -3.58
CA ARG A 144 23.35 33.64 -2.69
C ARG A 144 24.55 34.11 -3.49
N SER A 145 24.43 35.32 -4.03
CA SER A 145 25.42 36.01 -4.81
C SER A 145 26.71 36.27 -4.00
N ALA A 146 27.81 35.68 -4.49
CA ALA A 146 29.15 36.26 -4.67
C ALA A 146 30.04 36.70 -3.47
N PRO A 147 31.37 36.82 -3.68
CA PRO A 147 32.41 36.38 -2.74
C PRO A 147 33.16 37.54 -2.05
N THR A 148 33.71 37.30 -0.85
CA THR A 148 34.61 38.27 -0.19
C THR A 148 36.07 37.95 -0.49
N ARG A 149 36.72 38.94 -1.11
CA ARG A 149 38.10 38.99 -1.61
C ARG A 149 39.17 38.57 -0.60
N THR A 150 40.12 37.80 -1.11
CA THR A 150 41.47 37.56 -0.58
C THR A 150 42.22 38.89 -0.42
N ARG A 151 42.78 39.17 0.75
CA ARG A 151 43.82 40.21 0.93
C ARG A 151 45.00 39.61 1.69
N THR A 152 46.07 39.40 0.95
CA THR A 152 47.42 39.05 1.40
C THR A 152 48.05 40.20 2.21
N ALA A 153 48.63 39.88 3.36
CA ALA A 153 49.57 40.76 4.06
C ALA A 153 50.59 39.93 4.89
N ARG A 154 51.70 39.63 4.22
CA ARG A 154 53.12 39.74 4.65
C ARG A 154 53.47 39.74 6.16
N THR A 155 54.35 38.80 6.51
CA THR A 155 55.16 38.59 7.74
C THR A 155 55.98 39.82 8.19
N PRO A 156 56.38 39.90 9.47
CA PRO A 156 57.79 39.62 9.81
C PRO A 156 57.99 38.81 11.12
N ALA A 157 59.26 38.51 11.42
CA ALA A 157 59.77 37.33 12.11
C ALA A 157 59.83 37.37 13.66
N SER A 158 59.87 36.14 14.23
CA SER A 158 60.61 35.56 15.39
C SER A 158 61.56 36.44 16.24
N PRO A 159 61.86 36.11 17.54
CA PRO A 159 62.33 34.76 17.92
C PRO A 159 62.16 34.25 19.39
N ARG A 160 62.47 32.95 19.54
CA ARG A 160 63.11 32.21 20.67
C ARG A 160 62.34 31.90 21.97
N SER A 161 62.28 30.60 22.29
CA SER A 161 62.83 29.94 23.51
C SER A 161 62.41 28.46 23.47
N ALA A 162 63.27 27.52 23.09
CA ALA A 162 64.26 26.78 23.88
C ALA A 162 63.68 25.64 24.74
N ALA A 163 64.38 24.50 24.63
CA ALA A 163 64.56 23.43 25.61
C ALA A 163 63.50 22.32 25.73
N ASP A 164 63.88 21.20 25.10
CA ASP A 164 64.29 19.96 25.79
C ASP A 164 63.33 18.76 25.87
N ALA A 165 63.84 17.68 25.24
CA ALA A 165 64.02 16.33 25.77
C ALA A 165 62.77 15.46 26.00
N ARG A 166 62.77 14.14 25.80
CA ARG A 166 63.66 13.12 25.21
C ARG A 166 62.82 11.82 25.24
N THR A 167 63.16 10.88 24.35
CA THR A 167 63.17 9.41 24.55
C THR A 167 61.87 8.59 24.72
N THR A 168 61.66 7.72 23.71
CA THR A 168 61.62 6.22 23.78
C THR A 168 60.36 5.44 24.20
N THR A 169 60.00 4.51 23.29
CA THR A 169 59.79 3.05 23.48
C THR A 169 58.36 2.49 23.62
N GLU A 170 58.11 1.54 22.70
CA GLU A 170 57.32 0.30 22.73
C GLU A 170 56.23 0.09 23.79
N SER A 171 55.04 -0.31 23.33
CA SER A 171 54.57 -1.72 23.31
C SER A 171 53.28 -1.85 22.49
#